data_AF-A0A218ZUD5-F1
#
_entry.id   AF-A0A218ZUD5-F1
#
_cell.length_a   1.000
_cell.length_b   1.000
_cell.length_c   1.000
_cell.angle_alpha   90.00
_cell.angle_beta   90.00
_cell.angle_gamma   90.00
#
_symmetry.space_group_name_H-M   'P 1'
#
loop_
_entity.id
_entity.type
_entity.pdbx_description
1 polymer ?
#
loop_
_entity_poly.entity_id
_entity_poly.type
_entity_poly.pdbx_seq_one_letter_code
_entity_poly.pdbx_strand_id
1 'polypeptide(L)'
;MVYFIGKEIFPKETIDILRNELLNNTREMVSLFQERMELAGRILKVKEELRMPVRDRKRELKVIQGLGDISADARSFLNLLFELTILAETRESAGESGKYIPERIVCVNGDREALERMCAMILCSPGSEVFSNCTGENTFLLEASLRGAHIIEGECNTYDVKVCIGKTDNSCNISILDSNAMKIPADIFARRGSIKTVRVVTE
;
A
#
# COMPACT_ATOMS: atom_id res chain seq x y z
N MET A 1 12.03 -53.86 28.98
CA MET A 1 12.88 -53.12 28.04
C MET A 1 11.96 -52.17 27.28
N VAL A 2 11.95 -50.89 27.66
CA VAL A 2 11.05 -49.88 27.06
C VAL A 2 11.89 -49.08 26.08
N TYR A 3 11.59 -49.19 24.79
CA TYR A 3 12.22 -48.39 23.75
C TYR A 3 11.46 -47.07 23.62
N PHE A 4 12.11 -45.96 23.97
CA PHE A 4 11.64 -44.63 23.58
C PHE A 4 12.07 -44.40 22.13
N ILE A 5 11.11 -44.44 21.21
CA ILE A 5 11.31 -43.98 19.84
C ILE A 5 11.24 -42.46 19.89
N GLY A 6 12.41 -41.81 20.02
CA GLY A 6 12.53 -40.37 19.79
C GLY A 6 12.18 -40.10 18.33
N LYS A 7 11.09 -39.38 18.09
CA LYS A 7 10.78 -38.84 16.76
C LYS A 7 11.85 -37.80 16.44
N GLU A 8 12.82 -38.15 15.59
CA GLU A 8 13.70 -37.17 14.98
C GLU A 8 12.84 -36.26 14.10
N ILE A 9 12.58 -35.04 14.56
CA ILE A 9 11.92 -34.02 13.73
C ILE A 9 12.98 -33.50 12.77
N PHE A 10 12.81 -33.76 11.48
CA PHE A 10 13.75 -33.29 10.46
C PHE A 10 13.66 -31.76 10.33
N PRO A 11 14.78 -31.04 10.10
CA PRO A 11 14.80 -29.58 10.05
C PRO A 11 13.78 -28.95 9.08
N LYS A 12 13.43 -29.65 7.99
CA LYS A 12 12.42 -29.20 7.03
C LYS A 12 11.00 -29.27 7.59
N GLU A 13 10.68 -30.33 8.33
CA GLU A 13 9.39 -30.47 9.03
C GLU A 13 9.24 -29.38 10.09
N THR A 14 10.33 -29.01 10.78
CA THR A 14 10.35 -27.88 11.73
C THR A 14 10.03 -26.55 11.03
N ILE A 15 10.61 -26.28 9.86
CA ILE A 15 10.34 -25.04 9.11
C ILE A 15 8.87 -24.95 8.69
N ASP A 16 8.30 -26.05 8.19
CA ASP A 16 6.91 -26.04 7.72
C ASP A 16 5.92 -25.91 8.90
N ILE A 17 6.23 -26.49 10.07
CA ILE A 17 5.47 -26.24 11.31
C ILE A 17 5.53 -24.76 11.68
N LEU A 18 6.71 -24.15 11.73
CA LEU A 18 6.87 -22.72 12.08
C LEU A 18 6.17 -21.79 11.07
N ARG A 19 6.18 -22.13 9.78
CA ARG A 19 5.44 -21.39 8.75
C ARG A 19 3.93 -21.48 8.96
N ASN A 20 3.43 -22.64 9.36
CA ASN A 20 2.01 -22.82 9.69
C ASN A 20 1.63 -22.02 10.95
N GLU A 21 2.47 -22.00 11.97
CA GLU A 21 2.27 -21.15 13.15
C GLU A 21 2.26 -19.67 12.79
N LEU A 22 3.21 -19.22 11.95
CA LEU A 22 3.26 -17.84 11.47
C LEU A 22 2.02 -17.47 10.64
N LEU A 23 1.51 -18.38 9.82
CA LEU A 23 0.28 -18.18 9.07
C LEU A 23 -0.93 -18.02 9.99
N ASN A 24 -1.04 -18.84 11.04
CA ASN A 24 -2.11 -18.71 12.02
C ASN A 24 -2.03 -17.39 12.79
N ASN A 25 -0.83 -17.01 13.22
CA ASN A 25 -0.62 -15.70 13.84
C ASN A 25 -0.97 -14.54 12.89
N THR A 26 -0.65 -14.66 11.60
CA THR A 26 -1.03 -13.67 10.57
C THR A 26 -2.54 -13.55 10.44
N ARG A 27 -3.28 -14.67 10.46
CA ARG A 27 -4.75 -14.65 10.43
C ARG A 27 -5.34 -13.94 11.65
N GLU A 28 -4.81 -14.19 12.83
CA GLU A 28 -5.22 -13.50 14.07
C GLU A 28 -4.96 -11.99 13.98
N MET A 29 -3.78 -11.59 13.51
CA MET A 29 -3.45 -10.17 13.31
C MET A 29 -4.39 -9.50 12.31
N VAL A 30 -4.76 -10.18 11.21
CA VAL A 30 -5.73 -9.66 10.25
C VAL A 30 -7.12 -9.50 10.88
N SER A 31 -7.57 -10.46 11.67
CA SER A 31 -8.85 -10.37 12.40
C SER A 31 -8.87 -9.17 13.36
N LEU A 32 -7.83 -9.03 14.19
CA LEU A 32 -7.68 -7.89 15.11
C LEU A 32 -7.61 -6.55 14.37
N PHE A 33 -6.99 -6.53 13.19
CA PHE A 33 -6.94 -5.34 12.35
C PHE A 33 -8.32 -4.98 11.79
N GLN A 34 -9.11 -5.96 11.35
CA GLN A 34 -10.49 -5.74 10.90
C GLN A 34 -11.36 -5.18 12.02
N GLU A 35 -11.33 -5.79 13.20
CA GLU A 35 -12.03 -5.29 14.39
C GLU A 35 -11.61 -3.85 14.74
N ARG A 36 -10.31 -3.55 14.62
CA ARG A 36 -9.78 -2.20 14.81
C ARG A 36 -10.38 -1.22 13.79
N MET A 37 -10.52 -1.60 12.52
CA MET A 37 -11.13 -0.74 11.50
C MET A 37 -12.60 -0.48 11.78
N GLU A 38 -13.36 -1.48 12.24
CA GLU A 38 -14.75 -1.29 12.64
C GLU A 38 -14.89 -0.31 13.81
N LEU A 39 -14.02 -0.43 14.82
CA LEU A 39 -13.95 0.53 15.93
C LEU A 39 -13.59 1.93 15.45
N ALA A 40 -12.68 2.06 14.49
CA ALA A 40 -12.32 3.34 13.91
C ALA A 40 -13.50 4.00 13.18
N GLY A 41 -14.24 3.26 12.35
CA GLY A 41 -15.44 3.79 11.69
C GLY A 41 -16.52 4.23 12.68
N ARG A 42 -16.70 3.51 13.79
CA ARG A 42 -17.59 3.94 14.89
C ARG A 42 -17.09 5.22 15.58
N ILE A 43 -15.79 5.34 15.82
CA ILE A 43 -15.18 6.54 16.40
C ILE A 43 -15.32 7.73 15.45
N LEU A 44 -15.15 7.53 14.14
CA LEU A 44 -15.30 8.59 13.14
C LEU A 44 -16.68 9.21 13.17
N LYS A 45 -17.75 8.40 13.18
CA LYS A 45 -19.13 8.91 13.26
C LYS A 45 -19.33 9.85 14.45
N VAL A 46 -18.79 9.46 15.62
CA VAL A 46 -18.82 10.29 16.83
C VAL A 46 -17.96 11.55 16.67
N LYS A 47 -16.77 11.46 16.07
CA LYS A 47 -15.92 12.63 15.78
C LYS A 47 -16.61 13.61 14.83
N GLU A 48 -17.31 13.14 13.81
CA GLU A 48 -18.05 13.96 12.85
C GLU A 48 -19.18 14.73 13.53
N GLU A 49 -19.97 14.06 14.37
CA GLU A 49 -21.01 14.69 15.20
C GLU A 49 -20.43 15.79 16.11
N LEU A 50 -19.25 15.54 16.68
CA LEU A 50 -18.56 16.48 17.58
C LEU A 50 -17.65 17.49 16.85
N ARG A 51 -17.57 17.44 15.51
CA ARG A 51 -16.65 18.24 14.67
C ARG A 51 -15.19 18.16 15.15
N MET A 52 -14.76 17.00 15.60
CA MET A 52 -13.40 16.73 16.04
C MET A 52 -12.49 16.40 14.85
N PRO A 53 -11.19 16.75 14.92
CA PRO A 53 -10.25 16.34 13.88
C PRO A 53 -10.08 14.82 13.86
N VAL A 54 -9.86 14.27 12.66
CA VAL A 54 -9.58 12.84 12.43
C VAL A 54 -8.33 12.42 13.21
N ARG A 55 -7.24 13.20 13.11
CA ARG A 55 -5.97 12.93 13.80
C ARG A 55 -5.90 13.61 15.17
N ASP A 56 -5.60 12.84 16.20
CA ASP A 56 -5.28 13.32 17.55
C ASP A 56 -3.90 12.79 18.01
N ARG A 57 -2.87 13.63 17.84
CA ARG A 57 -1.50 13.26 18.22
C ARG A 57 -1.35 13.04 19.73
N LYS A 58 -2.11 13.74 20.58
CA LYS A 58 -2.03 13.55 22.04
C LYS A 58 -2.56 12.18 22.41
N ARG A 59 -3.62 11.71 21.74
CA ARG A 59 -4.15 10.35 21.94
C ARG A 59 -3.19 9.28 21.45
N GLU A 60 -2.58 9.44 20.26
CA GLU A 60 -1.55 8.53 19.75
C GLU A 60 -0.40 8.35 20.76
N LEU A 61 0.12 9.47 21.29
CA LEU A 61 1.19 9.44 22.30
C LEU A 61 0.77 8.72 23.58
N LYS A 62 -0.48 8.90 24.05
CA LYS A 62 -1.02 8.17 25.20
C LYS A 62 -1.10 6.66 24.92
N VAL A 63 -1.46 6.24 23.71
CA VAL A 63 -1.47 4.82 23.33
C VAL A 63 -0.05 4.26 23.35
N ILE A 64 0.92 4.96 22.75
CA ILE A 64 2.33 4.56 22.75
C ILE A 64 2.84 4.42 24.20
N GLN A 65 2.56 5.40 25.06
CA GLN A 65 2.96 5.35 26.47
C GLN A 65 2.27 4.21 27.23
N GLY A 66 1.00 3.92 26.93
CA GLY A 66 0.24 2.87 27.58
C GLY A 66 0.71 1.45 27.27
N LEU A 67 1.45 1.26 26.17
CA LEU A 67 2.04 -0.03 25.80
C LEU A 67 3.42 -0.27 26.44
N GLY A 68 3.99 0.74 27.11
CA GLY A 68 5.31 0.66 27.74
C GLY A 68 6.47 0.65 26.75
N ASP A 69 7.56 0.00 27.15
CA ASP A 69 8.77 -0.11 26.34
C ASP A 69 8.58 -1.16 25.24
N ILE A 70 8.31 -0.67 24.03
CA ILE A 70 8.21 -1.47 22.81
C ILE A 70 9.46 -1.28 21.95
N SER A 71 9.81 -2.32 21.17
CA SER A 71 10.93 -2.25 20.23
C SER A 71 10.71 -1.17 19.14
N ALA A 72 11.79 -0.75 18.48
CA ALA A 72 11.70 0.20 17.37
C ALA A 72 10.79 -0.32 16.23
N ASP A 73 10.86 -1.62 15.93
CA ASP A 73 10.02 -2.26 14.92
C ASP A 73 8.55 -2.28 15.33
N ALA A 74 8.24 -2.62 16.59
CA ALA A 74 6.88 -2.58 17.11
C ALA A 74 6.31 -1.15 17.11
N ARG A 75 7.13 -0.14 17.41
CA ARG A 75 6.73 1.27 17.31
C ARG A 75 6.47 1.67 15.85
N SER A 76 7.29 1.22 14.90
CA SER A 76 7.07 1.48 13.47
C SER A 76 5.77 0.84 12.97
N PHE A 77 5.52 -0.41 13.36
CA PHE A 77 4.26 -1.11 13.08
C PHE A 77 3.05 -0.38 13.68
N LEU A 78 3.15 0.07 14.94
CA LEU A 78 2.08 0.84 15.59
C LEU A 78 1.81 2.18 14.89
N ASN A 79 2.85 2.88 14.45
CA ASN A 79 2.69 4.11 13.66
C ASN A 79 1.99 3.82 12.33
N LEU A 80 2.38 2.74 11.64
CA LEU A 80 1.70 2.30 10.43
C LEU A 80 0.22 1.99 10.71
N LEU A 81 -0.10 1.33 11.83
CA LEU A 81 -1.49 1.10 12.23
C LEU A 81 -2.28 2.41 12.44
N PHE A 82 -1.67 3.45 13.01
CA PHE A 82 -2.32 4.75 13.13
C PHE A 82 -2.60 5.37 11.76
N GLU A 83 -1.62 5.36 10.86
CA GLU A 83 -1.78 5.94 9.52
C GLU A 83 -2.84 5.17 8.71
N LEU A 84 -2.84 3.83 8.78
CA LEU A 84 -3.88 3.00 8.14
C LEU A 84 -5.28 3.30 8.69
N THR A 85 -5.41 3.50 10.01
CA THR A 85 -6.67 3.90 10.63
C THR A 85 -7.14 5.27 10.13
N ILE A 86 -6.26 6.28 10.11
CA ILE A 86 -6.59 7.64 9.64
C ILE A 86 -6.99 7.62 8.15
N LEU A 87 -6.29 6.83 7.34
CA LEU A 87 -6.61 6.65 5.92
C LEU A 87 -8.00 6.03 5.73
N ALA A 88 -8.34 5.02 6.52
CA ALA A 88 -9.68 4.43 6.50
C ALA A 88 -10.75 5.46 6.88
N GLU A 89 -10.53 6.22 7.96
CA GLU A 89 -11.45 7.28 8.40
C GLU A 89 -11.66 8.35 7.30
N THR A 90 -10.58 8.77 6.65
CA THR A 90 -10.63 9.82 5.62
C THR A 90 -11.38 9.37 4.36
N ARG A 91 -11.32 8.08 4.01
CA ARG A 91 -12.05 7.53 2.85
C ARG A 91 -13.56 7.54 3.08
N GLU A 92 -14.01 7.22 4.30
CA GLU A 92 -15.44 7.24 4.64
C GLU A 92 -16.00 8.67 4.61
N SER A 93 -15.27 9.64 5.21
CA SER A 93 -15.69 11.05 5.22
C SER A 93 -15.68 11.72 3.86
N ALA A 94 -14.87 11.23 2.90
CA ALA A 94 -14.85 11.78 1.55
C ALA A 94 -16.18 11.56 0.82
N GLY A 95 -16.97 10.55 1.21
CA GLY A 95 -18.25 10.20 0.60
C GLY A 95 -18.14 9.94 -0.91
N GLU A 96 -19.19 9.39 -1.51
CA GLU A 96 -19.34 9.29 -2.97
C GLU A 96 -19.53 10.67 -3.64
N SER A 97 -19.01 11.74 -3.05
CA SER A 97 -19.19 13.13 -3.47
C SER A 97 -18.22 13.56 -4.59
N GLY A 98 -17.71 12.59 -5.35
CA GLY A 98 -17.02 12.82 -6.60
C GLY A 98 -18.01 13.14 -7.70
N LYS A 99 -18.57 14.36 -7.73
CA LYS A 99 -19.04 14.92 -9.01
C LYS A 99 -17.83 14.94 -9.94
N TYR A 100 -17.78 13.92 -10.79
CA TYR A 100 -16.77 13.66 -11.81
C TYR A 100 -16.54 14.94 -12.62
N ILE A 101 -15.38 15.57 -12.44
CA ILE A 101 -14.93 16.64 -13.33
C ILE A 101 -14.17 15.94 -14.46
N PRO A 102 -14.64 15.97 -15.71
CA PRO A 102 -14.03 15.22 -16.79
C PRO A 102 -12.60 15.71 -17.10
N GLU A 103 -11.73 14.73 -17.38
CA GLU A 103 -10.65 14.77 -18.38
C GLU A 103 -9.55 15.83 -18.27
N ARG A 104 -9.30 16.39 -17.08
CA ARG A 104 -8.08 17.21 -16.92
C ARG A 104 -6.85 16.31 -16.88
N ILE A 105 -6.12 16.26 -17.98
CA ILE A 105 -4.79 15.65 -18.04
C ILE A 105 -3.77 16.68 -17.53
N VAL A 106 -3.01 16.31 -16.52
CA VAL A 106 -1.83 17.03 -16.04
C VAL A 106 -0.62 16.54 -16.82
N CYS A 107 0.08 17.46 -17.48
CA CYS A 107 1.33 17.17 -18.17
C CYS A 107 2.50 17.70 -17.34
N VAL A 108 3.47 16.84 -17.04
CA VAL A 108 4.71 17.18 -16.35
C VAL A 108 5.87 16.86 -17.28
N ASN A 109 6.77 17.82 -17.50
CA ASN A 109 7.96 17.62 -18.34
C ASN A 109 9.19 17.50 -17.45
N GLY A 110 10.13 16.64 -17.83
CA GLY A 110 11.36 16.41 -17.08
C GLY A 110 12.12 15.19 -17.61
N ASP A 111 13.31 14.99 -17.07
CA ASP A 111 14.09 13.79 -17.34
C ASP A 111 13.26 12.52 -17.08
N ARG A 112 13.35 11.53 -17.98
CA ARG A 112 12.54 10.30 -17.92
C ARG A 112 12.67 9.59 -16.59
N GLU A 113 13.89 9.43 -16.06
CA GLU A 113 14.09 8.76 -14.77
C GLU A 113 13.45 9.54 -13.62
N ALA A 114 13.54 10.87 -13.66
CA ALA A 114 12.86 11.72 -12.67
C ALA A 114 11.33 11.60 -12.75
N LEU A 115 10.77 11.49 -13.95
CA LEU A 115 9.33 11.28 -14.15
C LEU A 115 8.89 9.88 -13.68
N GLU A 116 9.69 8.85 -13.92
CA GLU A 116 9.46 7.49 -13.41
C GLU A 116 9.44 7.45 -11.88
N ARG A 117 10.45 8.08 -11.23
CA ARG A 117 10.48 8.22 -9.77
C ARG A 117 9.27 8.98 -9.24
N MET A 118 8.92 10.11 -9.88
CA MET A 118 7.76 10.90 -9.48
C MET A 118 6.45 10.11 -9.59
N CYS A 119 6.29 9.36 -10.67
CA CYS A 119 5.13 8.49 -10.87
C CYS A 119 5.02 7.43 -9.77
N ALA A 120 6.12 6.75 -9.44
CA ALA A 120 6.16 5.77 -8.35
C ALA A 120 5.82 6.41 -6.99
N MET A 121 6.34 7.62 -6.69
CA MET A 121 6.00 8.34 -5.46
C MET A 121 4.51 8.70 -5.36
N ILE A 122 3.86 8.99 -6.49
CA ILE A 122 2.43 9.33 -6.55
C ILE A 122 1.57 8.08 -6.33
N LEU A 123 1.93 6.95 -6.95
CA LEU A 123 1.09 5.76 -7.02
C LEU A 123 1.35 4.75 -5.91
N CYS A 124 2.59 4.68 -5.42
CA CYS A 124 3.03 3.60 -4.55
C CYS A 124 3.04 4.02 -3.07
N SER A 125 2.48 3.12 -2.27
CA SER A 125 2.45 3.20 -0.81
C SER A 125 2.74 1.82 -0.21
N PRO A 126 3.11 1.73 1.07
CA PRO A 126 3.27 0.43 1.73
C PRO A 126 2.01 -0.43 1.57
N GLY A 127 2.21 -1.66 1.07
CA GLY A 127 1.14 -2.62 0.80
C GLY A 127 0.41 -2.44 -0.54
N SER A 128 0.88 -1.56 -1.43
CA SER A 128 0.49 -1.57 -2.84
C SER A 128 1.23 -2.70 -3.58
N GLU A 129 0.60 -3.27 -4.60
CA GLU A 129 1.14 -4.28 -5.49
C GLU A 129 1.46 -3.65 -6.86
N VAL A 130 2.64 -3.94 -7.39
CA VAL A 130 3.11 -3.46 -8.69
C VAL A 130 3.43 -4.66 -9.56
N PHE A 131 2.62 -4.87 -10.60
CA PHE A 131 2.77 -5.94 -11.56
C PHE A 131 3.59 -5.46 -12.76
N SER A 132 4.63 -6.19 -13.13
CA SER A 132 5.48 -5.85 -14.26
C SER A 132 6.02 -7.07 -14.98
N ASN A 133 6.11 -6.97 -16.30
CA ASN A 133 6.84 -7.92 -17.15
C ASN A 133 8.25 -7.41 -17.50
N CYS A 134 8.71 -6.33 -16.87
CA CYS A 134 9.98 -5.72 -17.22
C CYS A 134 11.14 -6.63 -16.77
N THR A 135 11.98 -7.03 -17.72
CA THR A 135 13.19 -7.83 -17.48
C THR A 135 14.40 -6.91 -17.41
N GLY A 136 14.60 -6.24 -16.28
CA GLY A 136 15.76 -5.35 -16.10
C GLY A 136 15.59 -4.31 -15.01
N GLU A 137 16.64 -3.50 -14.82
CA GLU A 137 16.58 -2.34 -13.93
C GLU A 137 15.59 -1.31 -14.49
N ASN A 138 14.57 -0.99 -13.72
CA ASN A 138 13.55 -0.02 -14.06
C ASN A 138 13.42 0.98 -12.91
N THR A 139 13.61 2.26 -13.20
CA THR A 139 13.65 3.31 -12.19
C THR A 139 12.32 3.42 -11.43
N PHE A 140 11.19 3.24 -12.12
CA PHE A 140 9.88 3.18 -11.47
C PHE A 140 9.80 2.02 -10.48
N LEU A 141 10.22 0.80 -10.86
CA LEU A 141 10.16 -0.39 -9.99
C LEU A 141 11.07 -0.25 -8.77
N LEU A 142 12.27 0.32 -8.95
CA LEU A 142 13.19 0.60 -7.85
C LEU A 142 12.57 1.57 -6.84
N GLU A 143 12.02 2.69 -7.32
CA GLU A 143 11.38 3.67 -6.45
C GLU A 143 10.12 3.11 -5.78
N ALA A 144 9.31 2.33 -6.51
CA ALA A 144 8.15 1.65 -5.94
C ALA A 144 8.53 0.70 -4.79
N SER A 145 9.64 -0.04 -4.94
CA SER A 145 10.18 -0.89 -3.88
C SER A 145 10.66 -0.08 -2.67
N LEU A 146 11.37 1.03 -2.87
CA LEU A 146 11.78 1.95 -1.80
C LEU A 146 10.58 2.56 -1.06
N ARG A 147 9.44 2.70 -1.73
CA ARG A 147 8.17 3.15 -1.16
C ARG A 147 7.39 2.05 -0.43
N GLY A 148 7.91 0.82 -0.40
CA GLY A 148 7.31 -0.34 0.27
C GLY A 148 6.24 -1.07 -0.54
N ALA A 149 6.20 -0.88 -1.86
CA ALA A 149 5.33 -1.66 -2.73
C ALA A 149 5.90 -3.08 -2.95
N HIS A 150 5.02 -4.05 -3.14
CA HIS A 150 5.39 -5.41 -3.49
C HIS A 150 5.47 -5.54 -5.02
N ILE A 151 6.66 -5.84 -5.54
CA ILE A 151 6.87 -6.02 -6.98
C ILE A 151 6.59 -7.48 -7.34
N ILE A 152 5.64 -7.68 -8.25
CA ILE A 152 5.18 -8.99 -8.71
C ILE A 152 5.55 -9.11 -10.19
N GLU A 153 6.32 -10.15 -10.53
CA GLU A 153 6.63 -10.47 -11.92
C GLU A 153 5.40 -11.11 -12.58
N GLY A 154 4.96 -10.53 -13.70
CA GLY A 154 3.86 -11.04 -14.49
C GLY A 154 2.75 -10.03 -14.78
N GLU A 155 1.69 -10.54 -15.40
CA GLU A 155 0.53 -9.73 -15.79
C GLU A 155 -0.56 -9.74 -14.73
N CYS A 156 -1.19 -8.57 -14.56
CA CYS A 156 -2.44 -8.44 -13.83
C CYS A 156 -3.56 -7.96 -14.75
N ASN A 157 -4.68 -8.67 -14.74
CA ASN A 157 -5.87 -8.33 -15.52
C ASN A 157 -6.76 -7.29 -14.80
N THR A 158 -6.58 -7.14 -13.49
CA THR A 158 -7.38 -6.25 -12.64
C THR A 158 -6.47 -5.29 -11.91
N TYR A 159 -6.39 -4.05 -12.39
CA TYR A 159 -5.54 -3.01 -11.83
C TYR A 159 -6.31 -1.70 -11.63
N ASP A 160 -5.90 -0.91 -10.63
CA ASP A 160 -6.46 0.42 -10.39
C ASP A 160 -5.89 1.46 -11.38
N VAL A 161 -4.61 1.28 -11.74
CA VAL A 161 -3.85 2.16 -12.63
C VAL A 161 -2.90 1.35 -13.50
N LYS A 162 -2.92 1.59 -14.81
CA LYS A 162 -1.90 1.14 -15.77
C LYS A 162 -0.96 2.29 -16.12
N VAL A 163 0.34 2.07 -15.92
CA VAL A 163 1.43 2.98 -16.27
C VAL A 163 2.16 2.42 -17.47
N CYS A 164 2.33 3.25 -18.49
CA CYS A 164 3.09 2.91 -19.69
C CYS A 164 4.32 3.81 -19.78
N ILE A 165 5.48 3.19 -19.94
CA ILE A 165 6.78 3.86 -19.98
C ILE A 165 7.39 3.57 -21.36
N GLY A 166 7.71 4.61 -22.12
CA GLY A 166 8.17 4.51 -23.52
C GLY A 166 7.04 4.28 -24.53
N LYS A 167 5.90 3.71 -24.12
CA LYS A 167 4.73 3.49 -25.00
C LYS A 167 3.70 4.61 -24.90
N THR A 168 3.21 5.06 -26.04
CA THR A 168 1.86 5.63 -26.17
C THR A 168 0.86 4.52 -26.47
N ASP A 169 0.10 4.11 -25.46
CA ASP A 169 -1.04 3.21 -25.60
C ASP A 169 -2.28 3.88 -24.98
N ASN A 170 -3.36 3.99 -25.76
CA ASN A 170 -4.59 4.67 -25.34
C ASN A 170 -5.29 3.97 -24.17
N SER A 171 -4.90 2.75 -23.83
CA SER A 171 -5.41 2.02 -22.66
C SER A 171 -4.65 2.32 -21.37
N CYS A 172 -3.62 3.16 -21.41
CA CYS A 172 -2.84 3.53 -20.23
C CYS A 172 -3.49 4.68 -19.47
N ASN A 173 -3.55 4.57 -18.15
CA ASN A 173 -3.99 5.68 -17.31
C ASN A 173 -2.89 6.75 -17.24
N ILE A 174 -1.64 6.34 -17.07
CA ILE A 174 -0.47 7.24 -17.07
C ILE A 174 0.48 6.84 -18.19
N SER A 175 1.01 7.83 -18.90
CA SER A 175 2.02 7.62 -19.94
C SER A 175 3.26 8.46 -19.65
N ILE A 176 4.42 7.83 -19.58
CA ILE A 176 5.73 8.48 -19.53
C ILE A 176 6.36 8.29 -20.90
N LEU A 177 6.44 9.38 -21.67
CA LEU A 177 6.81 9.39 -23.07
C LEU A 177 8.33 9.61 -23.21
N ASP A 178 8.91 9.07 -24.29
CA ASP A 178 10.31 9.35 -24.67
C ASP A 178 10.57 10.83 -24.95
N SER A 179 9.53 11.62 -25.19
CA SER A 179 9.61 13.07 -25.31
C SER A 179 9.80 13.78 -23.96
N ASN A 180 10.25 13.08 -22.91
CA ASN A 180 10.47 13.63 -21.57
C ASN A 180 9.22 14.29 -20.98
N ALA A 181 8.06 13.66 -21.19
CA ALA A 181 6.77 14.15 -20.74
C ALA A 181 5.94 13.03 -20.10
N MET A 182 5.33 13.31 -18.96
CA MET A 182 4.42 12.43 -18.25
C MET A 182 3.01 13.01 -18.29
N LYS A 183 2.03 12.20 -18.69
CA LYS A 183 0.61 12.54 -18.72
C LYS A 183 -0.12 11.78 -17.60
N ILE A 184 -0.75 12.52 -16.69
CA ILE A 184 -1.49 11.96 -15.54
C ILE A 184 -2.90 12.55 -15.51
N PRO A 185 -3.95 11.71 -15.54
CA PRO A 185 -5.31 12.11 -15.22
C PRO A 185 -5.41 12.72 -13.81
N ALA A 186 -6.02 13.90 -13.68
CA ALA A 186 -6.04 14.62 -12.41
C ALA A 186 -6.78 13.86 -11.28
N ASP A 187 -7.71 12.96 -11.62
CA ASP A 187 -8.43 12.12 -10.66
C ASP A 187 -7.50 11.16 -9.91
N ILE A 188 -6.35 10.77 -10.49
CA ILE A 188 -5.35 9.93 -9.83
C ILE A 188 -4.84 10.59 -8.54
N PHE A 189 -4.68 11.91 -8.51
CA PHE A 189 -4.25 12.61 -7.30
C PHE A 189 -5.31 12.56 -6.20
N ALA A 190 -6.59 12.63 -6.57
CA ALA A 190 -7.71 12.56 -5.63
C ALA A 190 -7.88 11.14 -5.06
N ARG A 191 -7.71 10.11 -5.91
CA ARG A 191 -7.86 8.71 -5.52
C ARG A 191 -6.55 8.01 -5.14
N ARG A 192 -5.43 8.74 -5.00
CA ARG A 192 -4.11 8.15 -4.70
C ARG A 192 -4.13 7.20 -3.50
N GLY A 193 -4.92 7.54 -2.47
CA GLY A 193 -5.02 6.75 -1.25
C GLY A 193 -5.71 5.41 -1.45
N SER A 194 -6.51 5.22 -2.51
CA SER A 194 -7.22 3.99 -2.82
C SER A 194 -6.51 3.11 -3.85
N ILE A 195 -5.43 3.58 -4.48
CA ILE A 195 -4.66 2.80 -5.45
C ILE A 195 -3.91 1.69 -4.73
N LYS A 196 -4.25 0.44 -5.03
CA LYS A 196 -3.64 -0.77 -4.46
C LYS A 196 -2.88 -1.59 -5.48
N THR A 197 -3.32 -1.56 -6.73
CA THR A 197 -2.76 -2.39 -7.79
C THR A 197 -2.33 -1.51 -8.96
N VAL A 198 -1.05 -1.58 -9.31
CA VAL A 198 -0.47 -0.84 -10.43
C VAL A 198 0.09 -1.83 -11.43
N ARG A 199 -0.28 -1.69 -12.71
CA ARG A 199 0.33 -2.44 -13.81
C ARG A 199 1.33 -1.55 -14.53
N VAL A 200 2.57 -1.99 -14.65
CA VAL A 200 3.63 -1.27 -15.37
C VAL A 200 3.97 -2.01 -16.66
N VAL A 201 3.91 -1.29 -17.78
CA VAL A 201 4.29 -1.79 -19.10
C VAL A 201 5.41 -0.92 -19.66
N THR A 202 6.50 -1.55 -20.05
CA THR A 202 7.67 -0.91 -20.66
C THR A 202 7.80 -1.31 -22.14
N GLU A 203 8.50 -0.49 -22.93
CA GLU A 203 9.17 -0.94 -24.17
C GLU A 203 10.45 -1.70 -23.87
#